data_AF-A0A836BKA9-F1
#
_entry.id   AF-A0A836BKA9-F1
#
_cell.length_a   1.000
_cell.length_b   1.000
_cell.length_c   1.000
_cell.angle_alpha   90.00
_cell.angle_beta   90.00
_cell.angle_gamma   90.00
#
_symmetry.space_group_name_H-M   'P 1'
#
loop_
_entity.id
_entity.type
_entity.pdbx_description
1 polymer ?
#
loop_
_entity_poly.entity_id
_entity_poly.type
_entity_poly.pdbx_seq_one_letter_code
_entity_poly.pdbx_strand_id
1 'polypeptide(L)'
;MSRITTVGIDGKYEPSLVFEDDESIVQFLLKKIPQIGATMIIDREGNLIKHTVSKSFESEIDPHEIEYIAKLIGLRYRVADFHKIRNGLQMTINVFKGNCIIVTSRNGSSIIAIMTKSVDIEKIRQIISQIK
;
A
#
# COMPACT_ATOMS: atom_id res chain seq x y z
N MET A 1 7.54 -12.48 10.12
CA MET A 1 7.94 -11.85 11.41
C MET A 1 8.47 -10.44 11.13
N SER A 2 8.40 -9.46 12.05
CA SER A 2 8.91 -8.09 11.83
C SER A 2 9.97 -7.71 12.87
N ARG A 3 11.06 -7.06 12.44
CA ARG A 3 12.14 -6.60 13.31
C ARG A 3 12.30 -5.09 13.23
N ILE A 4 12.54 -4.44 14.37
CA ILE A 4 12.93 -3.02 14.42
C ILE A 4 14.44 -2.93 14.16
N THR A 5 14.83 -2.07 13.23
CA THR A 5 16.22 -1.70 12.94
C THR A 5 16.35 -0.19 13.00
N THR A 6 17.54 0.30 13.29
CA THR A 6 17.85 1.72 13.25
C THR A 6 18.61 1.99 11.96
N VAL A 7 18.12 2.91 11.11
CA VAL A 7 18.80 3.25 9.86
C VAL A 7 19.28 4.69 9.91
N GLY A 8 20.56 4.87 9.61
CA GLY A 8 21.16 6.19 9.44
C GLY A 8 20.72 6.80 8.12
N ILE A 9 20.03 7.94 8.19
CA ILE A 9 19.80 8.83 7.05
C ILE A 9 20.30 10.20 7.49
N ASP A 10 21.28 10.76 6.77
CA ASP A 10 21.84 12.09 7.03
C ASP A 10 22.24 12.34 8.51
N GLY A 11 22.88 11.35 9.13
CA GLY A 11 23.35 11.42 10.52
C GLY A 11 22.25 11.30 11.59
N LYS A 12 20.98 11.11 11.20
CA LYS A 12 19.87 10.82 12.11
C LYS A 12 19.54 9.33 12.08
N TYR A 13 19.41 8.77 13.27
CA TYR A 13 19.05 7.37 13.49
C TYR A 13 17.54 7.28 13.69
N GLU A 14 16.82 6.75 12.70
CA GLU A 14 15.37 6.54 12.81
C GLU A 14 15.04 5.05 12.91
N PRO A 15 14.10 4.66 13.80
CA PRO A 15 13.62 3.29 13.89
C PRO A 15 12.74 2.96 12.67
N SER A 16 13.11 1.88 11.97
CA SER A 16 12.36 1.30 10.86
C SER A 16 12.03 -0.17 11.15
N LEU A 17 10.83 -0.60 10.78
CA LEU A 17 10.38 -1.98 10.76
C LEU A 17 10.80 -2.62 9.44
N VAL A 18 11.58 -3.68 9.54
CA VAL A 18 11.88 -4.59 8.43
C VAL A 18 10.95 -5.78 8.56
N PHE A 19 10.19 -6.03 7.50
CA PHE A 19 9.29 -7.18 7.40
C PHE A 19 9.96 -8.31 6.61
N GLU A 20 9.60 -9.57 6.88
CA GLU A 20 10.13 -10.69 6.09
C GLU A 20 9.39 -10.83 4.76
N ASP A 21 8.07 -10.68 4.77
CA ASP A 21 7.18 -10.87 3.63
C ASP A 21 6.08 -9.79 3.57
N ASP A 22 5.37 -9.73 2.44
CA ASP A 22 4.32 -8.75 2.18
C ASP A 22 3.09 -8.99 3.06
N GLU A 23 2.81 -10.24 3.42
CA GLU A 23 1.70 -10.60 4.30
C GLU A 23 1.88 -9.98 5.69
N SER A 24 3.09 -10.02 6.24
CA SER A 24 3.44 -9.44 7.52
C SER A 24 3.22 -7.93 7.52
N ILE A 25 3.46 -7.26 6.39
CA ILE A 25 3.15 -5.82 6.22
C ILE A 25 1.64 -5.61 6.22
N VAL A 26 0.88 -6.43 5.46
CA VAL A 26 -0.59 -6.37 5.44
C VAL A 26 -1.16 -6.52 6.84
N GLN A 27 -0.71 -7.51 7.61
CA GLN A 27 -1.17 -7.74 8.98
C GLN A 27 -0.80 -6.57 9.91
N PHE A 28 0.39 -5.98 9.75
CA PHE A 28 0.77 -4.79 10.49
C PHE A 28 -0.13 -3.59 10.17
N LEU A 29 -0.39 -3.34 8.89
CA LEU A 29 -1.26 -2.25 8.44
C LEU A 29 -2.69 -2.43 8.98
N LEU A 30 -3.27 -3.63 8.84
CA LEU A 30 -4.60 -3.94 9.38
C LEU A 30 -4.68 -3.73 10.89
N LYS A 31 -3.60 -4.08 11.62
CA LYS A 31 -3.53 -3.87 13.08
C LYS A 31 -3.40 -2.39 13.47
N LYS A 32 -2.65 -1.60 12.69
CA LYS A 32 -2.33 -0.19 13.02
C LYS A 32 -3.35 0.80 12.46
N ILE A 33 -4.07 0.43 11.40
CA ILE A 33 -5.01 1.27 10.69
C ILE A 33 -6.34 0.51 10.59
N PRO A 34 -7.18 0.55 11.64
CA PRO A 34 -8.46 -0.16 11.68
C PRO A 34 -9.46 0.27 10.58
N GLN A 35 -9.22 1.43 9.95
CA GLN A 35 -10.05 1.98 8.88
C GLN A 35 -9.74 1.36 7.50
N ILE A 36 -8.78 0.43 7.43
CA ILE A 36 -8.54 -0.35 6.21
C ILE A 36 -9.72 -1.29 6.01
N GLY A 37 -10.46 -1.03 4.94
CA GLY A 37 -11.56 -1.87 4.50
C GLY A 37 -11.09 -3.05 3.66
N ALA A 38 -10.04 -2.86 2.86
CA ALA A 38 -9.46 -3.93 2.06
C ALA A 38 -7.96 -3.74 1.85
N THR A 39 -7.23 -4.84 1.66
CA THR A 39 -5.85 -4.86 1.21
C THR A 39 -5.70 -5.75 -0.01
N MET A 40 -4.72 -5.44 -0.86
CA MET A 40 -4.34 -6.25 -2.01
C MET A 40 -2.82 -6.32 -2.07
N ILE A 41 -2.32 -7.45 -2.54
CA ILE A 41 -0.94 -7.64 -2.96
C ILE A 41 -1.01 -7.92 -4.46
N ILE A 42 -0.34 -7.09 -5.24
CA ILE A 42 -0.26 -7.23 -6.70
C ILE A 42 1.20 -7.36 -7.13
N ASP A 43 1.45 -8.02 -8.26
CA ASP A 43 2.78 -8.05 -8.87
C ASP A 43 3.09 -6.77 -9.67
N ARG A 44 4.28 -6.71 -10.30
CA ARG A 44 4.69 -5.59 -11.18
C ARG A 44 3.81 -5.42 -12.42
N GLU A 45 3.10 -6.44 -12.82
CA GLU A 45 2.25 -6.44 -14.01
C GLU A 45 0.82 -5.98 -13.70
N GLY A 46 0.46 -5.92 -12.42
CA GLY A 46 -0.88 -5.60 -11.96
C GLY A 46 -1.76 -6.82 -11.74
N ASN A 47 -1.20 -8.02 -11.76
CA ASN A 47 -1.94 -9.23 -11.44
C ASN A 47 -2.14 -9.31 -9.93
N LEU A 48 -3.37 -9.64 -9.54
CA LEU A 48 -3.73 -9.81 -8.14
C LEU A 48 -3.12 -11.11 -7.61
N ILE A 49 -2.20 -11.00 -6.66
CA ILE A 49 -1.60 -12.16 -5.96
C ILE A 49 -2.52 -12.58 -4.83
N LYS A 50 -2.96 -11.61 -4.01
CA LYS A 50 -3.81 -11.86 -2.84
C LYS A 50 -4.61 -10.61 -2.49
N HIS A 51 -5.76 -10.79 -1.86
CA HIS A 51 -6.50 -9.70 -1.24
C HIS A 51 -7.09 -10.12 0.10
N THR A 52 -7.47 -9.14 0.90
CA THR A 52 -8.24 -9.33 2.13
C THR A 52 -9.26 -8.20 2.21
N VAL A 53 -10.52 -8.53 2.48
CA VAL A 53 -11.58 -7.56 2.70
C VAL A 53 -12.07 -7.74 4.13
N SER A 54 -12.24 -6.65 4.87
CA SER A 54 -12.86 -6.70 6.18
C SER A 54 -14.37 -6.89 6.02
N LYS A 55 -15.01 -7.58 6.97
CA LYS A 55 -16.47 -7.82 6.93
C LYS A 55 -17.29 -6.55 6.81
N SER A 56 -16.83 -5.45 7.41
CA SER A 56 -17.49 -4.14 7.31
C SER A 56 -17.41 -3.52 5.92
N PHE A 57 -16.57 -4.06 5.02
CA PHE A 57 -16.32 -3.56 3.68
C PHE A 57 -16.75 -4.54 2.57
N GLU A 58 -17.10 -5.79 2.92
CA GLU A 58 -17.60 -6.80 1.98
C GLU A 58 -18.88 -6.34 1.25
N SER A 59 -19.74 -5.54 1.92
CA SER A 59 -20.94 -4.98 1.28
C SER A 59 -20.66 -3.74 0.42
N GLU A 60 -19.47 -3.14 0.54
CA GLU A 60 -19.09 -1.90 -0.15
C GLU A 60 -18.23 -2.13 -1.40
N ILE A 61 -17.61 -3.31 -1.53
CA ILE A 61 -16.74 -3.68 -2.64
C ILE A 61 -17.18 -5.01 -3.25
N ASP A 62 -17.52 -4.98 -4.54
CA ASP A 62 -17.69 -6.20 -5.34
C ASP A 62 -16.30 -6.85 -5.56
N PRO A 63 -16.15 -8.17 -5.36
CA PRO A 63 -14.92 -8.89 -5.69
C PRO A 63 -14.39 -8.63 -7.11
N HIS A 64 -15.26 -8.43 -8.11
CA HIS A 64 -14.84 -8.08 -9.47
C HIS A 64 -14.24 -6.67 -9.56
N GLU A 65 -14.63 -5.75 -8.65
CA GLU A 65 -14.00 -4.43 -8.54
C GLU A 65 -12.56 -4.54 -8.00
N ILE A 66 -12.24 -5.54 -7.16
CA ILE A 66 -10.87 -5.72 -6.62
C ILE A 66 -9.88 -6.02 -7.74
N GLU A 67 -10.20 -6.98 -8.62
CA GLU A 67 -9.34 -7.31 -9.76
C GLU A 67 -9.20 -6.13 -10.73
N TYR A 68 -10.28 -5.39 -10.95
CA TYR A 68 -10.26 -4.20 -11.79
C TYR A 68 -9.36 -3.10 -11.18
N ILE A 69 -9.48 -2.84 -9.88
CA ILE A 69 -8.63 -1.89 -9.15
C ILE A 69 -7.17 -2.33 -9.20
N ALA A 70 -6.88 -3.62 -8.98
CA ALA A 70 -5.54 -4.18 -9.07
C ALA A 70 -4.90 -3.91 -10.43
N LYS A 71 -5.63 -4.18 -11.53
CA LYS A 71 -5.19 -3.91 -12.90
C LYS A 71 -4.95 -2.42 -13.15
N LEU A 72 -5.86 -1.55 -12.74
CA LEU A 72 -5.70 -0.09 -12.87
C LEU A 72 -4.46 0.42 -12.14
N ILE A 73 -4.24 -0.06 -10.92
CA ILE A 73 -3.10 0.34 -10.11
C ILE A 73 -1.80 -0.20 -10.70
N GLY A 74 -1.76 -1.47 -11.12
CA GLY A 74 -0.60 -2.05 -11.78
C GLY A 74 -0.22 -1.31 -13.07
N LEU A 75 -1.20 -0.97 -13.91
CA LEU A 75 -0.98 -0.11 -15.08
C LEU A 75 -0.36 1.23 -14.68
N ARG A 76 -0.88 1.88 -13.63
CA ARG A 76 -0.34 3.15 -13.13
C ARG A 76 1.10 3.01 -12.63
N TYR A 77 1.45 1.90 -11.97
CA TYR A 77 2.83 1.64 -11.53
C TYR A 77 3.78 1.39 -12.69
N ARG A 78 3.37 0.61 -13.69
CA ARG A 78 4.16 0.43 -14.91
C ARG A 78 4.40 1.75 -15.61
N VAL A 79 3.39 2.61 -15.67
CA VAL A 79 3.52 4.00 -16.16
C VAL A 79 4.52 4.77 -15.30
N ALA A 80 4.44 4.70 -13.96
CA ALA A 80 5.40 5.35 -13.06
C ALA A 80 6.84 4.86 -13.24
N ASP A 81 7.07 3.56 -13.40
CA ASP A 81 8.39 2.98 -13.66
C ASP A 81 8.92 3.39 -15.04
N PHE A 82 8.06 3.42 -16.06
CA PHE A 82 8.38 3.99 -17.37
C PHE A 82 8.76 5.48 -17.26
N HIS A 83 8.07 6.25 -16.40
CA HIS A 83 8.39 7.65 -16.15
C HIS A 83 9.67 7.86 -15.34
N LYS A 84 10.05 6.96 -14.43
CA LYS A 84 11.37 6.99 -13.77
C LYS A 84 12.50 6.85 -14.78
N ILE A 85 12.32 5.98 -15.78
CA ILE A 85 13.26 5.82 -16.91
C ILE A 85 13.33 7.10 -17.77
N ARG A 86 12.26 7.92 -17.78
CA ARG A 86 12.12 9.11 -18.64
C ARG A 86 12.18 10.46 -17.89
N ASN A 87 12.65 10.50 -16.64
CA ASN A 87 12.78 11.72 -15.85
C ASN A 87 11.48 12.51 -15.54
N GLY A 88 10.47 11.81 -15.02
CA GLY A 88 9.72 12.36 -13.88
C GLY A 88 8.25 12.76 -14.07
N LEU A 89 7.40 12.13 -13.26
CA LEU A 89 6.21 12.73 -12.65
C LEU A 89 6.00 12.05 -11.28
N GLN A 90 6.14 12.80 -10.18
CA GLN A 90 5.77 12.30 -8.85
C GLN A 90 4.24 12.12 -8.82
N MET A 91 3.75 10.91 -8.52
CA MET A 91 2.30 10.68 -8.42
C MET A 91 1.86 10.24 -7.03
N THR A 92 1.09 11.14 -6.44
CA THR A 92 0.36 11.05 -5.18
C THR A 92 -0.86 10.10 -5.28
N ILE A 93 -1.16 9.49 -4.12
CA ILE A 93 -2.39 8.81 -3.68
C ILE A 93 -3.62 9.26 -4.48
N ASN A 94 -4.29 8.35 -5.19
CA ASN A 94 -5.58 8.64 -5.85
C ASN A 94 -6.75 8.30 -4.94
N VAL A 95 -7.79 9.13 -5.04
CA VAL A 95 -9.08 8.92 -4.38
C VAL A 95 -9.97 8.11 -5.32
N PHE A 96 -10.24 6.84 -5.00
CA PHE A 96 -11.21 6.03 -5.76
C PHE A 96 -12.56 6.05 -5.04
N LYS A 97 -13.60 6.59 -5.67
CA LYS A 97 -14.96 6.77 -5.07
C LYS A 97 -14.96 7.46 -3.67
N GLY A 98 -13.89 8.17 -3.32
CA GLY A 98 -13.71 8.84 -2.01
C GLY A 98 -12.86 8.07 -0.99
N ASN A 99 -12.35 6.89 -1.35
CA ASN A 99 -11.49 6.07 -0.49
C ASN A 99 -10.01 6.44 -0.65
N CYS A 100 -9.27 6.43 0.45
CA CYS A 100 -7.82 6.66 0.45
C CYS A 100 -7.09 5.36 0.07
N ILE A 101 -6.17 5.44 -0.89
CA ILE A 101 -5.39 4.30 -1.36
C ILE A 101 -3.92 4.51 -0.99
N ILE A 102 -3.43 3.69 -0.08
CA ILE A 102 -2.01 3.62 0.24
C ILE A 102 -1.39 2.55 -0.63
N VAL A 103 -0.19 2.82 -1.13
CA VAL A 103 0.61 1.79 -1.77
C VAL A 103 2.04 1.82 -1.24
N THR A 104 2.55 0.65 -0.87
CA THR A 104 3.97 0.43 -0.61
C THR A 104 4.48 -0.68 -1.52
N SER A 105 5.68 -0.53 -2.08
CA SER A 105 6.28 -1.51 -3.00
C SER A 105 7.51 -2.15 -2.36
N ARG A 106 7.60 -3.48 -2.39
CA ARG A 106 8.76 -4.22 -1.89
C ARG A 106 9.08 -5.38 -2.83
N ASN A 107 10.34 -5.55 -3.19
CA ASN A 107 10.81 -6.67 -4.03
C ASN A 107 10.00 -6.95 -5.32
N GLY A 108 9.31 -5.95 -5.87
CA GLY A 108 8.51 -6.08 -7.08
C GLY A 108 7.04 -6.43 -6.90
N SER A 109 6.56 -6.59 -5.68
CA SER A 109 5.12 -6.54 -5.40
C SER A 109 4.73 -5.15 -4.93
N SER A 110 3.45 -4.81 -5.08
CA SER A 110 2.84 -3.62 -4.49
C SER A 110 1.74 -4.05 -3.54
N ILE A 111 1.80 -3.54 -2.32
CA ILE A 111 0.78 -3.72 -1.30
C ILE A 111 -0.09 -2.49 -1.31
N ILE A 112 -1.37 -2.69 -1.54
CA ILE A 112 -2.38 -1.65 -1.65
C ILE A 112 -3.31 -1.78 -0.46
N ALA A 113 -3.58 -0.68 0.24
CA ALA A 113 -4.59 -0.62 1.28
C ALA A 113 -5.66 0.41 0.90
N ILE A 114 -6.93 -0.02 0.92
CA ILE A 114 -8.12 0.77 0.62
C ILE A 114 -8.82 1.10 1.93
N MET A 115 -9.13 2.37 2.13
CA MET A 115 -9.62 2.90 3.39
C MET A 115 -10.89 3.72 3.21
N THR A 116 -11.70 3.79 4.26
CA THR A 116 -12.90 4.66 4.27
C THR A 116 -12.52 6.15 4.26
N LYS A 117 -13.47 7.04 3.93
CA LYS A 117 -13.19 8.47 3.65
C LYS A 117 -12.65 9.29 4.83
N SER A 118 -12.74 8.80 6.07
CA SER A 118 -12.57 9.59 7.30
C SER A 118 -11.24 9.31 8.01
N VAL A 119 -10.12 9.34 7.29
CA VAL A 119 -8.82 9.01 7.88
C VAL A 119 -7.79 10.12 7.76
N ASP A 120 -7.03 10.30 8.84
CA ASP A 120 -5.90 11.22 8.95
C ASP A 120 -4.72 10.71 8.10
N ILE A 121 -4.53 11.36 6.95
CA ILE A 121 -3.47 11.05 5.98
C ILE A 121 -2.07 11.22 6.57
N GLU A 122 -1.86 12.18 7.46
CA GLU A 122 -0.54 12.42 8.04
C GLU A 122 -0.17 11.32 9.02
N LYS A 123 -1.13 10.88 9.84
CA LYS A 123 -0.94 9.72 10.73
C LYS A 123 -0.66 8.45 9.94
N ILE A 124 -1.36 8.25 8.83
CA ILE A 124 -1.10 7.12 7.92
C ILE A 124 0.32 7.18 7.37
N ARG A 125 0.75 8.34 6.88
CA ARG A 125 2.10 8.54 6.33
C ARG A 125 3.18 8.18 7.34
N GLN A 126 3.01 8.58 8.59
CA GLN A 126 3.93 8.22 9.69
C GLN A 126 3.97 6.72 9.99
N ILE A 127 2.86 6.00 9.79
CA ILE A 127 2.82 4.54 9.96
C ILE A 127 3.55 3.87 8.78
N ILE A 128 3.32 4.33 7.56
CA ILE A 128 3.96 3.78 6.36
C ILE A 128 5.47 4.05 6.36
N SER A 129 5.91 5.24 6.82
CA SER A 129 7.33 5.59 6.86
C SER A 129 8.15 4.68 7.78
N GLN A 130 7.50 3.95 8.69
CA GLN A 130 8.14 2.94 9.52
C GLN A 130 8.44 1.66 8.75
N ILE A 131 7.90 1.44 7.54
CA ILE A 131 8.06 0.19 6.78
C ILE A 131 9.28 0.31 5.85
N LYS A 132 10.23 -0.63 5.94
CA LYS A 132 11.39 -0.79 5.03
C LYS A 132 11.49 -2.19 4.43
#